data_AF-A0A6I9MXH4-F1
#
_entry.id   AF-A0A6I9MXH4-F1
#
_cell.length_a   1.000
_cell.length_b   1.000
_cell.length_c   1.000
_cell.angle_alpha   90.00
_cell.angle_beta   90.00
_cell.angle_gamma   90.00
#
_symmetry.space_group_name_H-M   'P 1'
#
loop_
_entity.id
_entity.type
_entity.pdbx_description
1 polymer ?
#
loop_
_entity_poly.entity_id
_entity_poly.type
_entity_poly.pdbx_seq_one_letter_code
_entity_poly.pdbx_strand_id
1 'polypeptide(L)'
;MFLVVLVVSLFLSGSAQEADNDWIDPFDMLNYDSSTKTMRQPAEPVNYENVPTKRREFTRDSNQEELTSCNTEVVDLKREVGGQRELACVKSSVKYLQLHQGNQCFCR
;
A
#
# COMPACT_ATOMS: atom_id res chain seq x y z
N MET A 1 -21.14 -37.00 -13.77
CA MET A 1 -22.23 -36.17 -13.19
C MET A 1 -21.66 -35.14 -12.22
N PHE A 2 -21.07 -35.56 -11.08
CA PHE A 2 -20.44 -34.62 -10.12
C PHE A 2 -19.34 -33.74 -10.69
N LEU A 3 -18.44 -34.29 -11.51
CA LEU A 3 -17.36 -33.54 -12.12
C LEU A 3 -17.86 -32.40 -13.02
N VAL A 4 -18.99 -32.60 -13.70
CA VAL A 4 -19.59 -31.59 -14.57
C VAL A 4 -20.16 -30.44 -13.73
N VAL A 5 -20.81 -30.75 -12.61
CA VAL A 5 -21.32 -29.74 -11.67
C VAL A 5 -20.19 -28.93 -11.07
N LEU A 6 -19.10 -29.58 -10.64
CA LEU A 6 -17.93 -28.90 -10.10
C LEU A 6 -17.28 -27.94 -11.11
N VAL A 7 -17.16 -28.38 -12.36
CA VAL A 7 -16.60 -27.57 -13.44
C VAL A 7 -17.50 -26.36 -13.75
N VAL A 8 -18.82 -26.55 -13.81
CA VAL A 8 -19.79 -25.45 -14.04
C VAL A 8 -19.78 -24.42 -12.91
N SER A 9 -19.70 -24.85 -11.65
CA SER A 9 -19.62 -23.94 -10.50
C SER A 9 -18.35 -23.08 -10.52
N LEU A 10 -17.20 -23.66 -10.91
CA LEU A 10 -15.94 -22.93 -11.04
C LEU A 10 -16.00 -21.86 -12.14
N PHE A 11 -16.64 -22.17 -13.28
CA PHE A 11 -16.85 -21.19 -14.34
C PHE A 11 -17.82 -20.06 -13.94
N LEU A 12 -18.84 -20.36 -13.13
CA LEU A 12 -19.82 -19.37 -12.66
C LEU A 12 -19.24 -18.41 -11.62
N SER A 13 -18.25 -18.85 -10.83
CA SER A 13 -17.55 -18.00 -9.86
C SER A 13 -16.60 -16.97 -10.48
N GLY A 14 -16.24 -17.14 -11.77
CA GLY A 14 -15.36 -16.23 -12.50
C GLY A 14 -16.06 -14.98 -13.07
N SER A 15 -17.39 -14.89 -13.01
CA SER A 15 -18.14 -13.71 -13.42
C SER A 15 -18.52 -12.81 -12.23
N ALA A 16 -17.67 -12.77 -11.19
CA ALA A 16 -17.69 -11.64 -10.28
C ALA A 16 -17.23 -10.46 -11.12
N GLN A 17 -18.20 -9.67 -11.57
CA GLN A 17 -17.99 -8.38 -12.21
C GLN A 17 -16.88 -7.70 -11.42
N GLU A 18 -15.73 -7.55 -12.06
CA GLU A 18 -14.53 -6.91 -11.53
C GLU A 18 -14.97 -5.45 -11.33
N ALA A 19 -15.69 -5.20 -10.23
CA ALA A 19 -15.89 -3.88 -9.72
C ALA A 19 -14.47 -3.47 -9.40
N ASP A 20 -13.89 -2.67 -10.29
CA ASP A 20 -12.53 -2.16 -10.21
C ASP A 20 -12.21 -1.98 -8.73
N ASN A 21 -11.31 -2.83 -8.21
CA ASN A 21 -10.82 -2.72 -6.84
C ASN A 21 -9.86 -1.52 -6.74
N ASP A 22 -10.16 -0.48 -7.52
CA ASP A 22 -9.60 0.84 -7.39
C ASP A 22 -10.18 1.38 -6.11
N TRP A 23 -9.32 1.37 -5.10
CA TRP A 23 -9.60 2.01 -3.83
C TRP A 23 -10.08 3.44 -4.11
N ILE A 24 -11.37 3.66 -3.88
CA ILE A 24 -11.99 4.97 -4.07
C ILE A 24 -11.40 5.92 -3.02
N ASP A 25 -10.84 7.04 -3.46
CA ASP A 25 -10.42 8.09 -2.52
C ASP A 25 -11.69 8.60 -1.78
N PRO A 26 -11.66 8.74 -0.45
CA PRO A 26 -12.77 9.35 0.30
C PRO A 26 -13.26 10.70 -0.26
N PHE A 27 -12.37 11.48 -0.89
CA PHE A 27 -12.72 12.74 -1.55
C PHE A 27 -13.42 12.54 -2.90
N ASP A 28 -13.21 11.41 -3.58
CA ASP A 28 -13.88 11.11 -4.83
C ASP A 28 -15.37 10.82 -4.62
N MET A 29 -15.73 10.21 -3.48
CA MET A 29 -17.14 9.96 -3.13
C MET A 29 -17.98 11.24 -3.03
N LEU A 30 -17.38 12.37 -2.65
CA LEU A 30 -18.08 13.66 -2.60
C LEU A 30 -18.42 14.20 -4.00
N ASN A 31 -17.64 13.81 -5.01
CA ASN A 31 -17.83 14.23 -6.40
C ASN A 31 -18.52 13.16 -7.24
N TYR A 32 -18.77 11.96 -6.70
CA TYR A 32 -19.44 10.88 -7.41
C TYR A 32 -20.95 11.13 -7.51
N ASP A 33 -21.47 11.09 -8.73
CA ASP A 33 -22.91 11.14 -8.98
C ASP A 33 -23.45 9.71 -9.14
N SER A 34 -24.26 9.26 -8.18
CA SER A 34 -24.86 7.92 -8.18
C SER A 34 -25.88 7.71 -9.30
N SER A 35 -26.46 8.77 -9.83
CA SER A 35 -27.45 8.68 -10.92
C SER A 35 -26.79 8.40 -12.27
N THR A 36 -25.62 8.99 -12.52
CA THR A 36 -24.85 8.83 -13.75
C THR A 36 -23.72 7.81 -13.62
N LYS A 37 -23.40 7.38 -12.39
CA LYS A 37 -22.25 6.54 -12.05
C LYS A 37 -20.90 7.11 -12.52
N THR A 38 -20.78 8.43 -12.55
CA THR A 38 -19.56 9.11 -13.02
C THR A 38 -19.08 10.15 -12.02
N MET A 39 -17.77 10.45 -12.09
CA MET A 39 -17.17 11.55 -11.36
C MET A 39 -17.63 12.89 -11.95
N ARG A 40 -18.15 13.78 -11.10
CA ARG A 40 -18.45 15.17 -11.51
C ARG A 40 -17.15 15.84 -11.93
N GLN A 41 -17.08 16.25 -13.19
CA GLN A 41 -15.98 17.08 -13.65
C GLN A 41 -16.09 18.45 -12.98
N PRO A 42 -14.96 19.03 -12.49
CA PRO A 42 -14.94 20.40 -12.04
C PRO A 42 -15.48 21.30 -13.14
N ALA A 43 -16.42 22.19 -12.80
CA ALA A 43 -16.80 23.27 -13.71
C ALA A 43 -15.54 24.04 -14.11
N GLU A 44 -15.49 24.55 -15.36
CA GLU A 44 -14.39 25.38 -15.83
C GLU A 44 -13.99 26.41 -14.77
N PRO A 45 -12.69 26.69 -14.59
CA PRO A 45 -12.22 27.57 -13.53
C PRO A 45 -12.80 28.97 -13.73
N VAL A 46 -13.90 29.26 -13.03
CA VAL A 46 -14.44 30.61 -12.89
C VAL A 46 -13.39 31.39 -12.10
N ASN A 47 -12.72 32.32 -12.78
CA ASN A 47 -11.73 33.17 -12.16
C ASN A 47 -12.46 34.19 -11.28
N TYR A 48 -12.51 33.91 -9.98
CA TYR A 48 -13.03 34.85 -8.98
C TYR A 48 -11.90 35.78 -8.56
N GLU A 49 -11.87 37.00 -9.10
CA GLU A 49 -10.83 38.01 -8.81
C GLU A 49 -10.73 38.37 -7.32
N ASN A 50 -11.79 38.15 -6.55
CA ASN A 50 -11.90 38.54 -5.14
C ASN A 50 -11.60 37.41 -4.15
N VAL A 51 -11.28 36.19 -4.61
CA VAL A 51 -10.93 35.06 -3.73
C VAL A 51 -9.49 34.63 -4.02
N PRO A 52 -8.58 34.67 -3.03
CA PRO A 52 -7.26 34.10 -3.19
C PRO A 52 -7.37 32.60 -3.50
N THR A 53 -7.21 32.22 -4.77
CA THR A 53 -7.24 30.82 -5.23
C THR A 53 -5.89 30.12 -5.06
N LYS A 54 -4.82 30.87 -4.78
CA LYS A 54 -3.53 30.29 -4.42
C LYS A 54 -3.59 29.71 -3.01
N ARG A 55 -3.30 28.41 -2.92
CA ARG A 55 -3.03 27.71 -1.65
C ARG A 55 -2.03 28.52 -0.85
N ARG A 56 -2.35 28.87 0.40
CA ARG A 56 -1.39 29.48 1.33
C ARG A 56 -0.16 28.58 1.40
N GLU A 57 1.03 29.15 1.27
CA GLU A 57 2.26 28.40 1.57
C GLU A 57 2.15 27.86 2.99
N PHE A 58 2.32 26.54 3.10
CA PHE A 58 2.28 25.85 4.37
C PHE A 58 3.55 26.21 5.15
N THR A 59 3.44 27.09 6.14
CA THR A 59 4.52 27.37 7.09
C THR A 59 4.80 26.10 7.90
N ARG A 60 5.94 25.46 7.61
CA ARG A 60 6.30 24.09 8.01
C ARG A 60 6.76 23.96 9.47
N ASP A 61 6.78 25.04 10.24
CA ASP A 61 7.62 25.12 11.43
C ASP A 61 7.22 24.17 12.57
N SER A 62 5.92 23.86 12.75
CA SER A 62 5.47 23.03 13.89
C SER A 62 5.56 21.52 13.68
N ASN A 63 5.62 21.03 12.43
CA ASN A 63 5.61 19.59 12.14
C ASN A 63 7.01 19.05 11.77
N GLN A 64 8.02 19.92 11.79
CA GLN A 64 9.35 19.57 11.31
C GLN A 64 10.12 18.75 12.34
N GLU A 65 9.98 19.05 13.63
CA GLU A 65 10.61 18.31 14.73
C GLU A 65 10.06 16.88 14.85
N GLU A 66 8.72 16.72 14.84
CA GLU A 66 8.06 15.40 14.87
C GLU A 66 8.42 14.56 13.64
N LEU A 67 8.50 15.18 12.46
CA LEU A 67 8.89 14.48 11.24
C LEU A 67 10.37 14.08 11.26
N THR A 68 11.27 14.90 11.81
CA THR A 68 12.68 14.49 11.98
C THR A 68 12.83 13.34 12.99
N SER A 69 12.07 13.37 14.08
CA SER A 69 12.06 12.30 15.11
C SER A 69 11.55 10.97 14.54
N CYS A 70 10.44 11.00 13.80
CA CYS A 70 9.87 9.82 13.15
C CYS A 70 10.84 9.22 12.11
N ASN A 71 11.51 10.06 11.31
CA ASN A 71 12.48 9.58 10.35
C ASN A 71 13.68 8.90 11.01
N THR A 72 14.17 9.41 12.14
CA THR A 72 15.25 8.75 12.89
C THR A 72 14.81 7.40 13.46
N GLU A 73 13.60 7.32 14.03
CA GLU A 73 13.06 6.07 14.59
C GLU A 73 12.89 4.99 13.50
N VAL A 74 12.42 5.37 12.31
CA VAL A 74 12.28 4.44 11.18
C VAL A 74 13.64 3.91 10.70
N VAL A 75 14.68 4.75 10.69
CA VAL A 75 16.04 4.33 10.31
C VAL A 75 16.60 3.33 11.33
N ASP A 76 16.42 3.61 12.62
CA ASP A 76 16.90 2.75 13.70
C ASP A 76 16.17 1.40 13.70
N LEU A 77 14.85 1.40 13.57
CA LEU A 77 14.04 0.17 13.45
C LEU A 77 14.45 -0.65 12.22
N LYS A 78 14.68 0.00 11.07
CA LYS A 78 15.10 -0.69 9.85
C LYS A 78 16.47 -1.35 10.01
N ARG A 79 17.39 -0.70 10.73
CA ARG A 79 18.70 -1.25 11.06
C ARG A 79 18.59 -2.45 12.01
N GLU A 80 17.74 -2.35 13.04
CA GLU A 80 17.51 -3.45 13.97
C GLU A 80 16.90 -4.66 13.27
N VAL A 81 15.87 -4.46 12.44
CA VAL A 81 15.23 -5.54 11.68
C VAL A 81 16.23 -6.18 10.70
N GLY A 82 17.09 -5.39 10.05
CA GLY A 82 18.17 -5.91 9.21
C GLY A 82 19.15 -6.80 9.99
N GLY A 83 19.61 -6.32 11.15
CA GLY A 83 20.50 -7.09 12.02
C GLY A 83 19.85 -8.35 12.58
N GLN A 84 18.57 -8.31 12.96
CA GLN A 84 17.85 -9.49 13.42
C GLN A 84 17.67 -10.53 12.31
N ARG A 85 17.44 -10.09 11.06
CA ARG A 85 17.38 -10.99 9.90
C ARG A 85 18.73 -11.65 9.61
N GLU A 86 19.82 -10.90 9.72
CA GLU A 86 21.18 -11.43 9.57
C GLU A 86 21.50 -12.46 10.68
N LEU A 87 21.23 -12.12 11.94
CA LEU A 87 21.36 -13.03 13.08
C LEU A 87 20.50 -14.28 12.92
N ALA A 88 19.29 -14.17 12.39
CA ALA A 88 18.43 -15.31 12.09
C ALA A 88 19.03 -16.18 10.96
N CYS A 89 19.57 -15.57 9.90
CA CYS A 89 20.27 -16.26 8.81
C CYS A 89 21.50 -17.02 9.35
N VAL A 90 22.31 -16.39 10.21
CA VAL A 90 23.49 -17.01 10.84
C VAL A 90 23.10 -18.14 11.79
N LYS A 91 22.13 -17.91 12.69
CA LYS A 91 21.65 -18.95 13.64
C LYS A 91 21.07 -20.15 12.90
N SER A 92 20.32 -19.91 11.82
CA SER A 92 19.83 -20.96 10.94
C SER A 92 21.01 -21.73 10.34
N SER A 93 21.99 -21.04 9.75
CA SER A 93 23.19 -21.65 9.15
C SER A 93 24.00 -22.48 10.14
N VAL A 94 24.18 -22.02 11.39
CA VAL A 94 24.88 -22.77 12.45
C VAL A 94 24.09 -24.03 12.83
N LYS A 95 22.76 -23.93 12.94
CA LYS A 95 21.91 -25.10 13.22
C LYS A 95 21.91 -26.11 12.07
N TYR A 96 21.91 -25.64 10.82
CA TYR A 96 22.05 -26.48 9.63
C TYR A 96 23.43 -27.16 9.57
N LEU A 97 24.53 -26.44 9.82
CA LEU A 97 25.88 -27.01 9.85
C LEU A 97 26.09 -28.03 10.99
N GLN A 98 25.40 -27.86 12.11
CA GLN A 98 25.37 -28.83 13.22
C GLN A 98 24.57 -30.10 12.86
N LEU A 99 23.58 -30.01 11.96
CA LEU A 99 22.68 -31.13 11.62
C LEU A 99 23.05 -31.83 10.30
N HIS A 100 23.66 -31.14 9.35
CA HIS A 100 24.01 -31.67 8.02
C HIS A 100 25.24 -30.94 7.46
N GLN A 101 26.32 -31.68 7.20
CA GLN A 101 27.38 -31.22 6.31
C GLN A 101 26.79 -31.05 4.90
N GLY A 102 26.51 -29.82 4.49
CA GLY A 102 26.24 -29.45 3.10
C GLY A 102 24.80 -29.02 2.81
N ASN A 103 24.53 -27.72 2.85
CA ASN A 103 24.02 -26.92 1.73
C ASN A 103 23.82 -25.46 2.16
N GLN A 104 24.29 -24.55 1.30
CA GLN A 104 24.45 -23.11 1.58
C GLN A 104 23.10 -22.42 1.76
N CYS A 105 22.94 -21.65 2.85
CA CYS A 105 21.89 -20.65 2.96
C CYS A 105 22.23 -19.47 2.03
N PHE A 106 21.40 -19.22 1.02
CA PHE A 106 21.54 -18.06 0.14
C PHE A 106 20.71 -16.90 0.72
N CYS A 107 21.39 -15.97 1.40
CA CYS A 107 20.80 -14.71 1.84
C CYS A 107 21.05 -13.67 0.72
N ARG A 108 19.96 -13.22 0.07
CA ARG A 108 19.97 -12.24 -1.04
C ARG A 108 19.91 -10.81 -0.51
#